data_AF-A0A915NFF1-F1
#
_entry.id   AF-A0A915NFF1-F1
#
_cell.length_a   1.000
_cell.length_b   1.000
_cell.length_c   1.000
_cell.angle_alpha   90.00
_cell.angle_beta   90.00
_cell.angle_gamma   90.00
#
_symmetry.space_group_name_H-M   'P 1'
#
loop_
_entity.id
_entity.type
_entity.pdbx_description
1 polymer ?
#
loop_
_entity_poly.entity_id
_entity_poly.type
_entity_poly.pdbx_seq_one_letter_code
_entity_poly.pdbx_strand_id
1 'polypeptide(L)'
;PYFVTLDIPDPYTSQRFLFSSSSFRRCLQALTALCLSLNKKPSIRYQKTSSDAQRLAEELIKQQSKDVTLFEQCKTDAVLIIFDRSEDPVSPLLNQWTYEAMVHELIGMHNNRVKLGNDAKDEQKNLILSSHHDEFYSKNMFSNFGDIGQNIKCLMNDYQRKAQTHQQLESIVDMKKFIEQYPQFRKMTGTVSKHVQLVSELSHLVTEWNLLEISELEQNIAVANGDHQTCIESLKRILQHPRTTELVLFFY
;
A
#
# COMPACT_ATOMS: atom_id res chain seq x y z
N PRO A 1 -11.20 5.40 4.18
CA PRO A 1 -9.99 6.21 4.45
C PRO A 1 -9.53 5.99 5.91
N TYR A 2 -8.77 4.93 6.14
CA TYR A 2 -8.33 4.50 7.49
C TYR A 2 -6.80 4.51 7.66
N PHE A 3 -6.08 5.07 6.69
CA PHE A 3 -4.63 5.10 6.67
C PHE A 3 -4.12 6.54 6.59
N VAL A 4 -3.13 6.87 7.42
CA VAL A 4 -2.44 8.16 7.45
C VAL A 4 -0.96 7.88 7.69
N THR A 5 -0.10 8.53 6.91
CA THR A 5 1.36 8.48 7.04
C THR A 5 1.90 9.85 7.44
N LEU A 6 3.05 9.87 8.12
CA LEU A 6 3.79 11.10 8.44
C LEU A 6 4.91 11.40 7.44
N ASP A 7 5.19 10.48 6.52
CA ASP A 7 6.23 10.55 5.50
C ASP A 7 7.60 10.92 6.08
N ILE A 8 7.96 10.25 7.17
CA ILE A 8 9.28 10.37 7.81
C ILE A 8 10.15 9.24 7.25
N PRO A 9 11.10 9.52 6.33
CA PRO A 9 11.88 8.48 5.66
C PRO A 9 12.80 7.72 6.63
N ASP A 10 13.42 8.42 7.59
CA ASP A 10 14.33 7.83 8.58
C ASP A 10 13.99 8.29 10.00
N PRO A 11 13.09 7.58 10.71
CA PRO A 11 12.74 7.96 12.08
C PRO A 11 13.88 7.69 13.07
N TYR A 12 14.80 6.77 12.75
CA TYR A 12 15.88 6.33 13.62
C TYR A 12 17.24 6.91 13.20
N THR A 13 18.09 7.23 14.17
CA THR A 13 19.45 7.70 13.90
C THR A 13 20.35 6.54 13.47
N SER A 14 21.13 6.73 12.39
CA SER A 14 21.90 5.70 11.69
C SER A 14 22.93 4.94 12.53
N GLN A 15 23.36 5.49 13.66
CA GLN A 15 24.45 4.90 14.46
C GLN A 15 23.97 3.95 15.56
N ARG A 16 22.70 4.00 15.99
CA ARG A 16 22.20 3.25 17.16
C ARG A 16 20.74 2.81 17.10
N PHE A 17 20.05 2.97 15.96
CA PHE A 17 18.59 2.77 15.87
C PHE A 17 17.80 3.51 16.96
N LEU A 18 18.33 4.65 17.44
CA LEU A 18 17.65 5.47 18.43
C LEU A 18 16.62 6.35 17.74
N PHE A 19 15.42 6.44 18.31
CA PHE A 19 14.38 7.30 17.77
C PHE A 19 14.81 8.77 17.85
N SER A 20 14.85 9.44 16.69
CA SER A 20 15.39 10.80 16.61
C SER A 20 14.49 11.78 17.36
N SER A 21 15.08 12.80 17.99
CA SER A 21 14.31 13.80 18.75
C SER A 21 13.37 14.62 17.85
N SER A 22 13.75 14.86 16.60
CA SER A 22 12.92 15.51 15.59
C SER A 22 11.72 14.65 15.20
N SER A 23 11.95 13.37 14.91
CA SER A 23 10.89 12.42 14.55
C SER A 23 9.94 12.19 15.72
N PHE A 24 10.46 12.07 16.94
CA PHE A 24 9.65 12.00 18.16
C PHE A 24 8.70 13.19 18.29
N ARG A 25 9.23 14.42 18.18
CA ARG A 25 8.41 15.64 18.27
C ARG A 25 7.35 15.68 17.18
N ARG A 26 7.72 15.30 15.95
CA ARG A 26 6.80 15.26 14.81
C ARG A 26 5.67 14.25 15.02
N CYS A 27 5.98 13.05 15.52
CA CYS A 27 4.99 12.02 15.86
C CYS A 27 4.03 12.50 16.96
N LEU A 28 4.55 13.10 18.03
CA LEU A 28 3.73 13.64 19.11
C LEU A 28 2.74 14.70 18.58
N GLN A 29 3.24 15.69 17.83
CA GLN A 29 2.40 16.72 17.21
C GLN A 29 1.35 16.13 16.27
N ALA A 30 1.73 15.13 15.48
CA ALA A 30 0.81 14.47 14.55
C ALA A 30 -0.30 13.71 15.28
N LEU A 31 0.03 12.97 16.34
CA LEU A 31 -0.95 12.26 17.16
C LEU A 31 -1.91 13.23 17.85
N THR A 32 -1.41 14.35 18.37
CA THR A 32 -2.26 15.42 18.91
C THR A 32 -3.20 15.96 17.83
N ALA A 33 -2.67 16.31 16.65
CA ALA A 33 -3.47 16.82 15.55
C ALA A 33 -4.51 15.80 15.06
N LEU A 34 -4.17 14.51 15.03
CA LEU A 34 -5.09 13.42 14.68
C LEU A 34 -6.21 13.27 15.70
N CYS A 35 -5.90 13.33 17.00
CA CYS A 35 -6.92 13.27 18.05
C CYS A 35 -7.91 14.43 17.92
N LEU A 36 -7.40 15.65 17.70
CA LEU A 36 -8.22 16.85 17.54
C LEU A 36 -9.05 16.82 16.24
N SER A 37 -8.47 16.38 15.12
CA SER A 37 -9.18 16.32 13.82
C SER A 37 -10.32 15.30 13.82
N LEU A 38 -10.16 14.20 14.57
CA LEU A 38 -11.21 13.20 14.77
C LEU A 38 -12.19 13.58 15.89
N ASN A 39 -11.93 14.67 16.62
CA ASN A 39 -12.63 15.09 17.83
C ASN A 39 -12.70 13.95 18.88
N LYS A 40 -11.56 13.28 19.11
CA LYS A 40 -11.41 12.13 20.02
C LYS A 40 -10.35 12.40 21.08
N LYS A 41 -10.67 12.03 22.32
CA LYS A 41 -9.75 11.93 23.46
C LYS A 41 -9.59 10.45 23.81
N PRO A 42 -8.72 9.71 23.10
CA PRO A 42 -8.64 8.27 23.24
C PRO A 42 -7.97 7.84 24.56
N SER A 43 -8.35 6.66 25.06
CA SER A 43 -7.55 5.93 26.04
C SER A 43 -6.26 5.44 25.38
N ILE A 44 -5.10 5.79 25.94
CA ILE A 44 -3.81 5.49 25.34
C ILE A 44 -3.26 4.19 25.91
N ARG A 45 -2.90 3.26 25.02
CA ARG A 45 -2.22 2.00 25.30
C ARG A 45 -0.93 1.96 24.49
N TYR A 46 0.10 1.35 25.05
CA TYR A 46 1.38 1.22 24.38
C TYR A 46 2.00 -0.14 24.67
N GLN A 47 2.86 -0.56 23.76
CA GLN A 47 3.66 -1.76 23.92
C GLN A 47 4.69 -1.57 25.04
N LYS A 48 4.64 -2.42 26.07
CA LYS A 48 5.48 -2.30 27.27
C LYS A 48 6.98 -2.50 27.01
N THR A 49 7.34 -3.30 26.02
CA THR A 49 8.73 -3.61 25.68
C THR A 49 9.46 -2.47 24.97
N SER A 50 8.72 -1.52 24.38
CA SER A 50 9.31 -0.35 23.70
C SER A 50 9.31 0.88 24.61
N SER A 51 10.51 1.36 24.94
CA SER A 51 10.72 2.59 25.70
C SER A 51 10.25 3.83 24.93
N ASP A 52 10.41 3.83 23.60
CA ASP A 52 9.97 4.94 22.74
C ASP A 52 8.44 5.01 22.63
N ALA A 53 7.76 3.87 22.52
CA ALA A 53 6.30 3.80 22.55
C ALA A 53 5.73 4.28 23.89
N GLN A 54 6.34 3.85 25.00
CA GLN A 54 5.99 4.32 26.35
C GLN A 54 6.17 5.84 26.47
N ARG A 55 7.34 6.36 26.09
CA ARG A 55 7.64 7.78 26.16
C ARG A 55 6.66 8.61 25.33
N LEU A 56 6.31 8.16 24.13
CA LEU A 56 5.34 8.83 23.27
C LEU A 56 3.94 8.86 23.88
N ALA A 57 3.51 7.75 24.49
CA ALA A 57 2.23 7.68 25.20
C ALA A 57 2.18 8.64 26.40
N GLU A 58 3.20 8.63 27.25
CA GLU A 58 3.28 9.49 28.44
C GLU A 58 3.29 10.98 28.07
N GLU A 59 4.05 11.37 27.05
CA GLU A 59 4.08 12.76 26.58
C GLU A 59 2.75 13.19 25.95
N LEU A 60 2.07 12.29 25.23
CA LEU A 60 0.73 12.58 24.69
C LEU A 60 -0.31 12.76 25.81
N ILE A 61 -0.27 11.95 26.87
CA ILE A 61 -1.13 12.10 28.06
C ILE A 61 -0.86 13.44 28.75
N LYS A 62 0.42 13.81 28.93
CA LYS A 62 0.81 15.11 29.49
C LYS A 62 0.29 16.26 28.64
N GLN A 63 0.38 16.16 27.31
CA GLN A 63 -0.11 17.19 26.40
C GLN A 63 -1.64 17.33 26.46
N GLN A 64 -2.38 16.23 26.48
CA GLN A 64 -3.84 16.25 26.69
C GLN A 64 -4.24 16.91 28.02
N SER A 65 -3.42 16.74 29.06
CA SER A 65 -3.66 17.31 30.39
C SER A 65 -3.25 18.78 30.50
N LYS A 66 -2.30 19.24 29.67
CA LYS A 66 -1.93 20.65 29.57
C LYS A 66 -2.96 21.45 28.79
N ASP A 67 -3.42 20.89 27.66
CA ASP A 67 -4.33 21.56 26.73
C ASP A 67 -5.79 21.13 26.96
N VAL A 68 -6.25 21.15 28.21
CA VAL A 68 -7.59 20.64 28.59
C VAL A 68 -8.70 21.26 27.77
N THR A 69 -8.62 22.57 27.50
CA THR A 69 -9.63 23.31 26.73
C THR A 69 -9.77 22.81 25.29
N LEU A 70 -8.69 22.31 24.68
CA LEU A 70 -8.73 21.76 23.32
C LEU A 70 -9.40 20.38 23.29
N PHE A 71 -9.29 19.62 24.38
CA PHE A 71 -9.82 18.25 24.48
C PHE A 71 -11.16 18.15 25.24
N GLU A 72 -11.69 19.27 25.76
CA GLU A 72 -12.91 19.30 26.58
C GLU A 72 -14.14 18.81 25.82
N GLN A 73 -14.23 19.14 24.53
CA GLN A 73 -15.34 18.75 23.64
C GLN A 73 -15.09 17.41 22.91
N CYS A 74 -13.94 16.79 23.12
CA CYS A 74 -13.58 15.54 22.46
C CYS A 74 -14.23 14.32 23.11
N LYS A 75 -14.69 13.37 22.29
CA LYS A 75 -15.32 12.14 22.77
C LYS A 75 -14.29 11.14 23.30
N THR A 76 -14.61 10.42 24.36
CA THR A 76 -13.72 9.43 25.02
C THR A 76 -14.01 7.98 24.61
N ASP A 77 -14.59 7.78 23.43
CA ASP A 77 -15.06 6.49 22.89
C ASP A 77 -14.02 5.83 21.95
N ALA A 78 -12.74 6.10 22.16
CA ALA A 78 -11.65 5.61 21.31
C ALA A 78 -10.48 5.07 22.14
N VAL A 79 -9.71 4.17 21.54
CA VAL A 79 -8.45 3.66 22.08
C VAL A 79 -7.36 3.94 21.05
N LEU A 80 -6.26 4.56 21.49
CA LEU A 80 -5.06 4.74 20.70
C LEU A 80 -4.03 3.70 21.17
N ILE A 81 -3.60 2.83 20.28
CA ILE A 81 -2.57 1.83 20.59
C ILE A 81 -1.29 2.21 19.85
N ILE A 82 -0.20 2.37 20.61
CA ILE A 82 1.13 2.68 20.10
C ILE A 82 1.96 1.41 20.12
N PHE A 83 2.37 0.96 18.93
CA PHE A 83 3.23 -0.20 18.73
C PHE A 83 4.55 0.21 18.10
N ASP A 84 5.59 -0.52 18.44
CA ASP A 84 6.91 -0.43 17.85
C ASP A 84 7.07 -1.53 16.80
N ARG A 85 7.63 -1.19 15.63
CA ARG A 85 7.78 -2.15 14.55
C ARG A 85 8.75 -3.29 14.90
N SER A 86 9.68 -3.04 15.82
CA SER A 86 10.71 -4.00 16.23
C SER A 86 10.20 -5.34 16.80
N GLU A 87 8.95 -5.43 17.29
CA GLU A 87 8.37 -6.69 17.77
C GLU A 87 7.98 -7.66 16.66
N ASP A 88 7.71 -7.15 15.46
CA ASP A 88 7.40 -8.00 14.31
C ASP A 88 8.18 -7.46 13.09
N PRO A 89 9.48 -7.81 13.03
CA PRO A 89 10.33 -7.48 11.90
C PRO A 89 10.05 -8.37 10.68
N VAL A 90 9.28 -9.46 10.84
CA VAL A 90 9.01 -10.43 9.79
C VAL A 90 8.02 -9.87 8.78
N SER A 91 6.88 -9.33 9.24
CA SER A 91 5.83 -8.80 8.36
C SER A 91 6.31 -7.86 7.24
N PRO A 92 7.19 -6.86 7.49
CA PRO A 92 7.67 -5.98 6.41
C PRO A 92 8.69 -6.64 5.46
N LEU A 93 9.24 -7.82 5.80
CA LEU A 93 10.19 -8.54 4.97
C LEU A 93 9.52 -9.55 4.02
N LEU A 94 8.24 -9.88 4.26
CA LEU A 94 7.52 -10.85 3.44
C LEU A 94 7.04 -10.21 2.15
N ASN A 95 7.19 -10.92 1.03
CA ASN A 95 6.57 -10.55 -0.23
C ASN A 95 5.05 -10.42 -0.07
N GLN A 96 4.51 -9.28 -0.51
CA GLN A 96 3.07 -9.01 -0.42
C GLN A 96 2.35 -9.46 -1.70
N TRP A 97 1.12 -9.95 -1.55
CA TRP A 97 0.30 -10.45 -2.68
C TRP A 97 -1.04 -9.73 -2.82
N THR A 98 -1.26 -8.65 -2.08
CA THR A 98 -2.44 -7.78 -2.27
C THR A 98 -2.12 -6.67 -3.27
N TYR A 99 -3.12 -6.24 -4.03
CA TYR A 99 -2.88 -5.36 -5.18
C TYR A 99 -2.13 -4.07 -4.83
N GLU A 100 -2.58 -3.33 -3.80
CA GLU A 100 -1.92 -2.09 -3.37
C GLU A 100 -0.50 -2.34 -2.85
N ALA A 101 -0.32 -3.38 -2.04
CA ALA A 101 0.98 -3.70 -1.45
C ALA A 101 2.00 -4.13 -2.51
N MET A 102 1.59 -4.96 -3.47
CA MET A 102 2.44 -5.36 -4.61
C MET A 102 2.89 -4.16 -5.45
N VAL A 103 1.98 -3.22 -5.72
CA VAL A 103 2.34 -2.00 -6.46
C VAL A 103 3.34 -1.17 -5.66
N HIS A 104 3.14 -1.03 -4.34
CA HIS A 104 4.06 -0.30 -3.48
C HIS A 104 5.44 -0.96 -3.42
N GLU A 105 5.49 -2.29 -3.31
CA GLU A 105 6.71 -3.08 -3.15
C GLU A 105 7.52 -3.21 -4.45
N LEU A 106 6.88 -3.59 -5.55
CA LEU A 106 7.58 -3.94 -6.80
C LEU A 106 7.81 -2.74 -7.72
N ILE A 107 6.89 -1.76 -7.73
CA ILE A 107 6.94 -0.61 -8.64
C ILE A 107 7.32 0.67 -7.90
N GLY A 108 6.99 0.76 -6.61
CA GLY A 108 7.13 1.98 -5.82
C GLY A 108 5.88 2.86 -5.94
N MET A 109 5.29 3.16 -4.80
CA MET A 109 4.16 4.09 -4.70
C MET A 109 4.49 5.20 -3.72
N HIS A 110 4.46 6.45 -4.19
CA HIS A 110 4.69 7.64 -3.38
C HIS A 110 3.53 8.62 -3.56
N ASN A 111 2.87 8.99 -2.46
CA ASN A 111 1.73 9.92 -2.49
C ASN A 111 0.67 9.53 -3.54
N ASN A 112 0.28 8.25 -3.57
CA ASN A 112 -0.70 7.70 -4.51
C ASN A 112 -0.28 7.80 -5.99
N ARG A 113 1.00 8.01 -6.28
CA ARG A 113 1.56 8.07 -7.63
C ARG A 113 2.51 6.91 -7.86
N VAL A 114 2.41 6.34 -9.05
CA VAL A 114 3.21 5.21 -9.51
C VAL A 114 3.86 5.61 -10.84
N LYS A 115 5.14 5.31 -10.99
CA LYS A 115 5.88 5.56 -12.24
C LYS A 115 6.18 4.24 -12.91
N LEU A 116 5.66 4.05 -14.11
CA LEU A 116 5.98 2.86 -14.90
C LEU A 116 7.22 3.11 -15.78
N GLY A 117 8.25 2.30 -15.63
CA GLY A 117 9.49 2.35 -16.41
C GLY A 117 10.61 3.20 -15.83
N ASN A 118 11.83 2.97 -16.32
CA ASN A 118 13.07 3.53 -15.77
C ASN A 118 13.39 4.98 -16.19
N ASP A 119 12.63 5.55 -17.14
CA ASP A 119 12.90 6.89 -17.65
C ASP A 119 12.15 7.96 -16.86
N ALA A 120 12.87 8.60 -15.91
CA ALA A 120 12.37 9.67 -15.05
C ALA A 120 11.88 10.94 -15.81
N LYS A 121 12.05 11.01 -17.14
CA LYS A 121 11.69 12.16 -17.99
C LYS A 121 10.32 12.05 -18.65
N ASP A 122 9.70 10.87 -18.64
CA ASP A 122 8.42 10.67 -19.32
C ASP A 122 7.24 10.88 -18.36
N GLU A 123 6.75 12.12 -18.28
CA GLU A 123 5.59 12.45 -17.44
C GLU A 123 4.32 11.66 -17.81
N GLN A 124 4.27 11.10 -19.03
CA GLN A 124 3.13 10.32 -19.51
C GLN A 124 2.96 8.98 -18.79
N LYS A 125 3.96 8.51 -18.03
CA LYS A 125 3.91 7.23 -17.29
C LYS A 125 3.63 7.37 -15.81
N ASN A 126 3.30 8.58 -15.34
CA ASN A 126 2.84 8.82 -13.98
C ASN A 126 1.36 8.44 -13.84
N LEU A 127 1.09 7.32 -13.19
CA LEU A 127 -0.27 6.87 -12.88
C LEU A 127 -0.67 7.30 -11.47
N ILE A 128 -1.93 7.68 -11.30
CA ILE A 128 -2.52 8.02 -9.99
C ILE A 128 -3.46 6.90 -9.56
N LEU A 129 -3.22 6.37 -8.36
CA LEU A 129 -4.01 5.34 -7.69
C LEU A 129 -4.72 5.95 -6.48
N SER A 130 -6.01 6.24 -6.62
CA SER A 130 -6.81 6.84 -5.54
C SER A 130 -8.13 6.12 -5.41
N SER A 131 -8.39 5.55 -4.24
CA SER A 131 -9.66 4.87 -3.93
C SER A 131 -10.87 5.81 -4.00
N HIS A 132 -10.67 7.12 -3.84
CA HIS A 132 -11.74 8.11 -3.92
C HIS A 132 -12.19 8.42 -5.36
N HIS A 133 -11.29 8.29 -6.33
CA HIS A 133 -11.56 8.69 -7.72
C HIS A 133 -11.65 7.51 -8.69
N ASP A 134 -11.17 6.34 -8.26
CA ASP A 134 -11.10 5.11 -9.04
C ASP A 134 -11.87 3.97 -8.34
N GLU A 135 -13.07 3.68 -8.86
CA GLU A 135 -13.96 2.67 -8.29
C GLU A 135 -13.39 1.25 -8.44
N PHE A 136 -12.67 0.99 -9.54
CA PHE A 136 -12.03 -0.30 -9.75
C PHE A 136 -10.94 -0.52 -8.71
N TYR A 137 -10.05 0.47 -8.52
CA TYR A 137 -9.03 0.41 -7.49
C TYR A 137 -9.62 0.24 -6.10
N SER A 138 -10.65 1.03 -5.74
CA SER A 138 -11.27 0.94 -4.42
C SER A 138 -11.85 -0.43 -4.08
N LYS A 139 -12.35 -1.17 -5.08
CA LYS A 139 -12.89 -2.53 -4.87
C LYS A 139 -11.80 -3.60 -4.79
N ASN A 140 -10.65 -3.34 -5.39
CA ASN A 140 -9.61 -4.34 -5.63
C ASN A 140 -8.29 -4.08 -4.86
N MET A 141 -8.14 -2.96 -4.17
CA MET A 141 -6.87 -2.59 -3.50
C MET A 141 -6.36 -3.67 -2.53
N PHE A 142 -7.26 -4.40 -1.87
CA PHE A 142 -6.93 -5.49 -0.95
C PHE A 142 -7.18 -6.89 -1.54
N SER A 143 -7.55 -6.99 -2.82
CA SER A 143 -7.70 -8.28 -3.49
C SER A 143 -6.33 -8.93 -3.71
N ASN A 144 -6.27 -10.25 -3.63
CA ASN A 144 -5.05 -10.98 -3.91
C ASN A 144 -4.69 -10.93 -5.41
N PHE A 145 -3.45 -11.26 -5.74
CA PHE A 145 -2.94 -11.21 -7.11
C PHE A 145 -3.68 -12.14 -8.11
N GLY A 146 -4.22 -13.27 -7.63
CA GLY A 146 -5.04 -14.16 -8.45
C GLY A 146 -6.39 -13.54 -8.83
N ASP A 147 -7.08 -12.98 -7.84
CA ASP A 147 -8.41 -12.36 -7.98
C ASP A 147 -8.33 -11.11 -8.85
N ILE A 148 -7.31 -10.27 -8.68
CA ILE A 148 -7.14 -9.08 -9.53
C ILE A 148 -6.95 -9.45 -11.00
N GLY A 149 -6.25 -10.55 -11.30
CA GLY A 149 -6.12 -11.06 -12.66
C GLY A 149 -7.47 -11.45 -13.29
N GLN A 150 -8.38 -12.02 -12.51
CA GLN A 150 -9.75 -12.32 -12.96
C GLN A 150 -10.59 -11.04 -13.11
N ASN A 151 -10.49 -10.12 -12.13
CA ASN A 151 -11.26 -8.88 -12.12
C ASN A 151 -10.88 -7.94 -13.28
N ILE A 152 -9.61 -7.92 -13.69
CA ILE A 152 -9.17 -7.19 -14.89
C ILE A 152 -9.73 -7.81 -16.16
N LYS A 153 -9.79 -9.14 -16.28
CA LYS A 153 -10.42 -9.80 -17.43
C LYS A 153 -11.90 -9.42 -17.54
N CYS A 154 -12.61 -9.40 -16.42
CA CYS A 154 -14.01 -8.93 -16.38
C CYS A 154 -14.12 -7.45 -16.81
N LEU A 155 -13.25 -6.58 -16.28
CA LEU A 155 -13.20 -5.16 -16.65
C LEU A 155 -12.95 -4.97 -18.16
N MET A 156 -12.04 -5.75 -18.74
CA MET A 156 -11.70 -5.71 -20.16
C MET A 156 -12.88 -6.19 -21.03
N ASN A 157 -13.56 -7.26 -20.63
CA ASN A 157 -14.73 -7.77 -21.34
C ASN A 157 -15.89 -6.75 -21.32
N ASP A 158 -16.13 -6.10 -20.19
CA ASP A 158 -17.15 -5.05 -20.05
C ASP A 158 -16.81 -3.82 -20.91
N TYR A 159 -15.53 -3.45 -20.97
CA TYR A 159 -15.05 -2.41 -21.87
C TYR A 159 -15.31 -2.76 -23.33
N GLN A 160 -14.97 -3.98 -23.77
CA GLN A 160 -15.18 -4.43 -25.15
C GLN A 160 -16.66 -4.41 -25.55
N ARG A 161 -17.56 -4.89 -24.67
CA ARG A 161 -19.01 -4.86 -24.91
C ARG A 161 -19.52 -3.44 -25.13
N LYS A 162 -19.14 -2.50 -24.26
CA LYS A 162 -19.55 -1.08 -24.37
C LYS A 162 -18.93 -0.39 -25.59
N ALA A 163 -17.69 -0.74 -25.93
CA ALA A 163 -17.02 -0.21 -27.12
C ALA A 163 -17.71 -0.65 -28.43
N GLN A 164 -18.19 -1.90 -28.51
CA GLN A 164 -18.95 -2.39 -29.66
C GLN A 164 -20.30 -1.66 -29.81
N THR A 165 -21.02 -1.42 -28.71
CA THR A 165 -22.27 -0.63 -28.74
C THR A 165 -22.03 0.79 -29.28
N HIS A 166 -20.87 1.38 -28.99
CA HIS A 166 -20.50 2.72 -29.47
C HIS A 166 -20.09 2.76 -30.95
N GLN A 167 -19.81 1.63 -31.60
CA GLN A 167 -19.49 1.57 -33.03
C GLN A 167 -20.74 1.50 -33.93
N GLN A 168 -21.91 1.13 -33.36
CA GLN A 168 -23.18 0.99 -34.08
C GLN A 168 -24.04 2.27 -33.93
N LEU A 169 -23.59 3.38 -34.53
CA LEU A 169 -24.32 4.65 -34.51
C LEU A 169 -25.09 4.85 -35.83
N GLU A 170 -26.32 4.35 -35.90
CA GLU A 170 -27.15 4.42 -37.12
C GLU A 170 -28.28 5.47 -37.04
N SER A 171 -28.64 5.95 -35.85
CA SER A 171 -29.73 6.91 -35.63
C SER A 171 -29.32 8.19 -34.91
N ILE A 172 -30.05 9.29 -35.15
CA ILE A 172 -29.91 10.58 -34.44
C ILE A 172 -30.15 10.40 -32.92
N VAL A 173 -31.04 9.48 -32.54
CA VAL A 173 -31.31 9.15 -31.13
C VAL A 173 -30.08 8.49 -30.47
N ASP A 174 -29.35 7.66 -31.22
CA ASP A 174 -28.16 6.97 -30.73
C ASP A 174 -26.96 7.91 -30.63
N MET A 175 -26.83 8.87 -31.56
CA MET A 175 -25.84 9.94 -31.45
C MET A 175 -26.02 10.78 -30.18
N LYS A 176 -27.27 11.09 -29.79
CA LYS A 176 -27.55 11.81 -28.55
C LYS A 176 -27.13 11.01 -27.31
N LYS A 177 -27.52 9.73 -27.24
CA LYS A 177 -27.12 8.83 -26.14
C LYS A 177 -25.61 8.65 -26.04
N PHE A 178 -24.93 8.56 -27.18
CA PHE A 178 -23.47 8.47 -27.23
C PHE A 178 -22.81 9.70 -26.63
N ILE A 179 -23.23 10.92 -27.02
CA ILE A 179 -22.69 12.16 -26.45
C ILE A 179 -22.89 12.20 -24.92
N GLU A 180 -24.06 11.77 -24.43
CA GLU A 180 -24.36 11.70 -23.00
C GLU A 180 -23.47 10.68 -22.25
N GLN A 181 -23.16 9.53 -22.86
CA GLN A 181 -22.37 8.44 -22.27
C GLN A 181 -20.86 8.55 -22.53
N TYR A 182 -20.43 9.36 -23.49
CA TYR A 182 -19.04 9.51 -23.91
C TYR A 182 -18.07 9.86 -22.75
N PRO A 183 -18.41 10.77 -21.81
CA PRO A 183 -17.53 11.06 -20.67
C PRO A 183 -17.28 9.83 -19.79
N GLN A 184 -18.31 9.01 -19.56
CA GLN A 184 -18.19 7.77 -18.77
C GLN A 184 -17.35 6.73 -19.50
N PHE A 185 -17.55 6.57 -20.81
CA PHE A 185 -16.75 5.67 -21.64
C PHE A 185 -15.27 6.09 -21.68
N ARG A 186 -14.98 7.39 -21.81
CA ARG A 186 -13.61 7.91 -21.74
C ARG A 186 -12.96 7.64 -20.38
N LYS A 187 -13.68 7.83 -19.27
CA LYS A 187 -13.19 7.49 -17.92
C LYS A 187 -12.87 6.00 -17.81
N MET A 188 -13.78 5.14 -18.27
CA MET A 188 -13.60 3.69 -18.26
C MET A 188 -12.40 3.24 -19.09
N THR A 189 -12.19 3.84 -20.27
CA THR A 189 -11.01 3.59 -21.12
C THR A 189 -9.71 3.89 -20.36
N GLY A 190 -9.65 5.01 -19.65
CA GLY A 190 -8.51 5.39 -18.81
C GLY A 190 -8.27 4.41 -17.66
N THR A 191 -9.33 3.97 -16.96
CA THR A 191 -9.24 2.97 -15.89
C THR A 191 -8.73 1.63 -16.41
N VAL A 192 -9.27 1.13 -17.53
CA VAL A 192 -8.84 -0.13 -18.15
C VAL A 192 -7.37 -0.05 -18.54
N SER A 193 -6.97 0.99 -19.27
CA SER A 193 -5.57 1.17 -19.69
C SER A 193 -4.62 1.18 -18.50
N LYS A 194 -4.96 1.94 -17.44
CA LYS A 194 -4.16 2.06 -16.22
C LYS A 194 -3.95 0.72 -15.52
N HIS A 195 -5.03 0.00 -15.21
CA HIS A 195 -4.94 -1.23 -14.42
C HIS A 195 -4.40 -2.41 -15.21
N VAL A 196 -4.69 -2.50 -16.51
CA VAL A 196 -4.08 -3.50 -17.40
C VAL A 196 -2.56 -3.30 -17.46
N GLN A 197 -2.08 -2.06 -17.63
CA GLN A 197 -0.65 -1.76 -17.62
C GLN A 197 0.01 -2.14 -16.29
N LEU A 198 -0.59 -1.74 -15.16
CA LEU A 198 -0.04 -2.06 -13.83
C LEU A 198 0.05 -3.56 -13.58
N VAL A 199 -1.03 -4.31 -13.83
CA VAL A 199 -1.03 -5.76 -13.55
C VAL A 199 -0.18 -6.52 -14.55
N SER A 200 -0.07 -6.05 -15.80
CA SER A 200 0.89 -6.60 -16.76
C SER A 200 2.32 -6.44 -16.25
N GLU A 201 2.68 -5.27 -15.72
CA GLU A 201 4.00 -5.02 -15.14
C GLU A 201 4.25 -5.89 -13.90
N LEU A 202 3.29 -5.96 -12.97
CA LEU A 202 3.39 -6.85 -11.80
C LEU A 202 3.60 -8.31 -12.22
N SER A 203 2.86 -8.79 -13.22
CA SER A 203 3.01 -10.15 -13.73
C SER A 203 4.39 -10.39 -14.36
N HIS A 204 4.94 -9.37 -15.01
CA HIS A 204 6.30 -9.42 -15.57
C HIS A 204 7.33 -9.55 -14.44
N LEU A 205 7.31 -8.65 -13.45
CA LEU A 205 8.25 -8.63 -12.32
C LEU A 205 8.18 -9.91 -11.48
N VAL A 206 6.97 -10.43 -11.20
CA VAL A 206 6.79 -11.70 -10.48
C VAL A 206 7.49 -12.87 -11.18
N THR A 207 7.44 -12.89 -12.52
CA THR A 207 8.05 -13.96 -13.33
C THR A 207 9.56 -13.75 -13.50
N GLU A 208 9.97 -12.50 -13.67
CA GLU A 208 11.37 -12.10 -13.83
C GLU A 208 12.18 -12.41 -12.57
N TRP A 209 11.66 -12.06 -11.40
CA TRP A 209 12.36 -12.22 -10.11
C TRP A 209 12.03 -13.52 -9.38
N ASN A 210 11.26 -14.43 -9.98
CA ASN A 210 10.90 -15.72 -9.39
C ASN A 210 10.20 -15.60 -8.02
N LEU A 211 9.34 -14.59 -7.86
CA LEU A 211 8.77 -14.22 -6.55
C LEU A 211 7.84 -15.27 -5.96
N LEU A 212 7.20 -16.11 -6.78
CA LEU A 212 6.32 -17.18 -6.29
C LEU A 212 7.08 -18.20 -5.44
N GLU A 213 8.24 -18.63 -5.92
CA GLU A 213 9.07 -19.63 -5.23
C GLU A 213 9.77 -19.03 -4.01
N ILE A 214 10.22 -17.77 -4.12
CA ILE A 214 10.80 -17.04 -2.99
C ILE A 214 9.76 -16.85 -1.89
N SER A 215 8.56 -16.39 -2.23
CA SER A 215 7.50 -16.17 -1.26
C SER A 215 7.03 -17.47 -0.61
N GLU A 216 6.97 -18.59 -1.35
CA GLU A 216 6.69 -19.89 -0.75
C GLU A 216 7.72 -20.26 0.32
N LEU A 217 9.01 -20.06 0.05
CA LEU A 217 10.06 -20.30 1.04
C LEU A 217 9.94 -19.34 2.24
N GLU A 218 9.69 -18.05 2.02
CA GLU A 218 9.48 -17.07 3.08
C GLU A 218 8.36 -17.47 4.03
N GLN A 219 7.21 -17.90 3.49
CA GLN A 219 6.08 -18.35 4.28
C GLN A 219 6.40 -19.63 5.07
N ASN A 220 7.12 -20.58 4.46
CA ASN A 220 7.55 -21.80 5.13
C ASN A 220 8.50 -21.51 6.31
N ILE A 221 9.39 -20.52 6.16
CA ILE A 221 10.31 -20.07 7.21
C ILE A 221 9.53 -19.33 8.31
N ALA A 222 8.65 -18.39 7.94
CA ALA A 222 7.95 -17.52 8.89
C ALA A 222 6.94 -18.26 9.77
N VAL A 223 6.22 -19.24 9.22
CA VAL A 223 5.13 -19.94 9.92
C VAL A 223 5.65 -21.13 10.76
N ALA A 224 6.96 -21.43 10.73
CA ALA A 224 7.61 -22.52 11.48
C ALA A 224 7.01 -23.93 11.26
N ASN A 225 6.26 -24.13 10.18
CA ASN A 225 5.72 -25.43 9.76
C ASN A 225 6.68 -26.21 8.86
N GLY A 226 7.71 -25.56 8.33
CA GLY A 226 8.72 -26.20 7.49
C GLY A 226 9.75 -26.94 8.33
N ASP A 227 10.10 -28.17 7.94
CA ASP A 227 11.30 -28.82 8.44
C ASP A 227 12.51 -27.94 8.11
N HIS A 228 13.35 -27.68 9.11
CA HIS A 228 14.51 -26.79 9.01
C HIS A 228 15.43 -27.24 7.87
N GLN A 229 15.60 -28.56 7.73
CA GLN A 229 16.46 -29.13 6.71
C GLN A 229 15.92 -28.87 5.30
N THR A 230 14.61 -29.06 5.09
CA THR A 230 13.94 -28.76 3.82
C THR A 230 14.00 -27.28 3.46
N CYS A 231 13.87 -26.38 4.44
CA CYS A 231 13.99 -24.93 4.21
C CYS A 231 15.41 -24.55 3.77
N ILE A 232 16.45 -25.12 4.40
CA ILE A 232 17.86 -24.88 4.01
C ILE A 232 18.14 -25.40 2.60
N GLU A 233 17.66 -26.60 2.26
CA GLU A 233 17.84 -27.17 0.92
C GLU A 233 17.16 -26.30 -0.14
N SER A 234 15.95 -25.84 0.14
CA SER A 234 15.20 -24.91 -0.72
C SER A 234 15.91 -23.57 -0.87
N LEU A 235 16.44 -23.01 0.22
CA LEU A 235 17.23 -21.77 0.18
C LEU A 235 18.47 -21.91 -0.71
N LYS A 236 19.24 -22.99 -0.54
CA LYS A 236 20.44 -23.27 -1.38
C LYS A 236 20.08 -23.35 -2.85
N ARG A 237 18.95 -24.00 -3.17
CA ARG A 237 18.44 -24.12 -4.54
C ARG A 237 18.05 -22.76 -5.12
N ILE A 238 17.34 -21.93 -4.37
CA ILE A 238 16.94 -20.58 -4.79
C ILE A 238 18.16 -19.67 -4.99
N LEU A 239 19.17 -19.72 -4.12
CA LEU A 239 20.39 -18.92 -4.24
C LEU A 239 21.21 -19.27 -5.49
N GLN A 240 21.15 -20.51 -5.97
CA GLN A 240 21.81 -20.96 -7.20
C GLN A 240 21.02 -20.63 -8.46
N HIS A 241 19.78 -20.16 -8.32
CA HIS A 241 18.92 -19.87 -9.45
C HIS A 241 19.34 -18.55 -10.14
N PRO A 242 19.52 -18.53 -11.47
CA PRO A 242 20.11 -17.39 -12.20
C PRO A 242 19.26 -16.12 -12.14
N ARG A 243 17.94 -16.25 -11.92
CA ARG A 243 17.03 -15.10 -11.77
C ARG A 243 16.99 -14.50 -10.36
N THR A 244 17.52 -15.22 -9.39
CA THR A 244 17.46 -14.82 -7.97
C THR A 244 18.77 -14.20 -7.50
N THR A 245 19.87 -14.45 -8.22
CA THR A 245 21.21 -13.98 -7.85
C THR A 245 21.37 -12.46 -7.97
N GLU A 246 20.51 -11.82 -8.78
CA GLU A 246 20.40 -10.37 -8.94
C GLU A 246 19.18 -9.79 -8.19
N LEU A 247 18.80 -10.36 -7.03
CA LEU A 247 17.93 -9.63 -6.11
C LEU A 247 18.68 -8.36 -5.69
N VAL A 248 18.46 -7.29 -6.45
CA VAL A 248 18.69 -5.93 -6.02
C VAL A 248 17.80 -5.79 -4.82
N LEU A 249 18.40 -5.93 -3.63
CA LEU A 249 17.78 -5.64 -2.35
C LEU A 249 17.41 -4.15 -2.38
N PHE A 250 16.26 -3.84 -2.98
CA PHE A 250 15.58 -2.56 -2.90
C PHE A 250 15.00 -2.45 -1.49
N PHE A 251 15.88 -2.51 -0.49
CA PHE A 251 15.60 -1.89 0.79
C PHE A 251 15.62 -0.39 0.55
N TYR A 252 14.42 0.20 0.51
CA TYR A 252 14.23 1.65 0.60
C TYR A 252 14.71 2.17 1.95
#